data_AF-A0A849D7N9-F1
#
_entry.id   AF-A0A849D7N9-F1
#
_cell.length_a   1.000
_cell.length_b   1.000
_cell.length_c   1.000
_cell.angle_alpha   90.00
_cell.angle_beta   90.00
_cell.angle_gamma   90.00
#
_symmetry.space_group_name_H-M   'P 1'
#
loop_
_entity.id
_entity.type
_entity.pdbx_description
1 polymer ?
#
loop_
_entity_poly.entity_id
_entity_poly.type
_entity_poly.pdbx_seq_one_letter_code
_entity_poly.pdbx_strand_id
1 'polypeptide(L)'
;IWFMPTGWRPADVAEKYPRTIIEDVYRFKRYQTPASAALKAYAIFQMLFTLILLLFMFYSYSDIGFDGLLLFGAYVFIGIYGYTTLMDRNGTAVWIEAIRGIAGIWLIWSTGDWFGIDTLLPQGSLLVGVYFLITILGAIYFTYVDRPAVLKTAL
;
A
#
# COMPACT_ATOMS: atom_id res chain seq x y z
N ILE A 1 -20.96 -1.68 31.58
CA ILE A 1 -20.43 -1.26 30.25
C ILE A 1 -19.24 -2.13 29.86
N TRP A 2 -18.19 -2.21 30.68
CA TRP A 2 -16.93 -2.92 30.36
C TRP A 2 -17.01 -4.44 30.15
N PHE A 3 -18.13 -5.08 30.52
CA PHE A 3 -18.36 -6.52 30.34
C PHE A 3 -19.60 -6.83 29.49
N MET A 4 -20.18 -5.80 28.88
CA MET A 4 -21.41 -5.96 28.12
C MET A 4 -21.10 -6.37 26.66
N PRO A 5 -21.96 -7.19 26.03
CA PRO A 5 -21.73 -7.63 24.67
C PRO A 5 -21.79 -6.47 23.67
N THR A 6 -21.16 -6.65 22.51
CA THR A 6 -21.21 -5.69 21.41
C THR A 6 -22.66 -5.39 21.02
N GLY A 7 -23.02 -4.10 20.98
CA GLY A 7 -24.40 -3.66 20.72
C GLY A 7 -25.22 -3.38 21.99
N TRP A 8 -24.72 -3.68 23.19
CA TRP A 8 -25.41 -3.37 24.44
C TRP A 8 -25.55 -1.86 24.66
N ARG A 9 -26.72 -1.47 25.19
CA ARG A 9 -27.04 -0.10 25.57
C ARG A 9 -27.81 -0.12 26.89
N PRO A 10 -27.62 0.88 27.77
CA PRO A 10 -28.51 1.11 28.89
C PRO A 10 -29.98 1.21 28.44
N ALA A 11 -30.90 0.72 29.26
CA ALA A 11 -32.32 0.60 28.89
C ALA A 11 -32.97 1.96 28.58
N ASP A 12 -32.65 2.98 29.37
CA ASP A 12 -33.05 4.38 29.21
C ASP A 12 -32.60 4.96 27.86
N VAL A 13 -31.41 4.58 27.40
CA VAL A 13 -30.84 5.02 26.12
C VAL A 13 -31.41 4.24 24.93
N ALA A 14 -31.74 2.97 25.12
CA ALA A 14 -32.39 2.15 24.09
C ALA A 14 -33.82 2.64 23.80
N GLU A 15 -34.55 3.04 24.83
CA GLU A 15 -35.92 3.55 24.73
C GLU A 15 -35.96 4.96 24.11
N LYS A 16 -35.08 5.87 24.56
CA LYS A 16 -35.06 7.26 24.10
C LYS A 16 -34.54 7.43 22.66
N TYR A 17 -33.71 6.49 22.18
CA TYR A 17 -33.07 6.54 20.86
C TYR A 17 -33.14 5.19 20.14
N PRO A 18 -34.31 4.80 19.62
CA PRO A 18 -34.48 3.53 18.92
C PRO A 18 -33.67 3.54 17.62
N ARG A 19 -32.96 2.45 17.37
CA ARG A 19 -32.22 2.19 16.13
C ARG A 19 -32.22 0.71 15.84
N THR A 20 -32.10 0.33 14.57
CA THR A 20 -31.97 -1.06 14.17
C THR A 20 -30.67 -1.65 14.73
N ILE A 21 -30.79 -2.76 15.45
CA ILE A 21 -29.66 -3.50 16.03
C ILE A 21 -29.48 -4.77 15.21
N ILE A 22 -28.22 -5.14 14.97
CA ILE A 22 -27.89 -6.43 14.39
C ILE A 22 -27.90 -7.45 15.53
N GLU A 23 -29.00 -8.19 15.67
CA GLU A 23 -29.16 -9.19 16.73
C GLU A 23 -28.39 -10.49 16.42
N ASP A 24 -28.35 -10.88 15.15
CA ASP A 24 -27.66 -12.08 14.69
C ASP A 24 -26.37 -11.72 13.92
N VAL A 25 -25.25 -11.78 14.64
CA VAL A 25 -23.91 -11.50 14.10
C VAL A 25 -23.47 -12.57 13.08
N TYR A 26 -24.01 -13.78 13.15
CA TYR A 26 -23.65 -14.89 12.26
C TYR A 26 -24.38 -14.83 10.91
N ARG A 27 -25.57 -14.22 10.87
CA ARG A 27 -26.30 -13.93 9.62
C ARG A 27 -25.92 -12.60 8.98
N PHE A 28 -25.08 -11.79 9.64
CA PHE A 28 -24.63 -10.52 9.09
C PHE A 28 -23.73 -10.73 7.87
N LYS A 29 -24.20 -10.29 6.69
CA LYS A 29 -23.40 -10.29 5.46
C LYS A 29 -22.30 -9.23 5.58
N ARG A 30 -21.08 -9.67 5.89
CA ARG A 30 -19.92 -8.79 5.99
C ARG A 30 -19.70 -8.07 4.66
N TYR A 31 -19.36 -6.78 4.74
CA TYR A 31 -18.93 -6.03 3.58
C TYR A 31 -17.70 -6.73 2.96
N GLN A 32 -17.83 -7.14 1.71
CA GLN A 32 -16.74 -7.73 0.94
C GLN A 32 -16.41 -6.80 -0.21
N THR A 33 -15.29 -6.08 -0.09
CA THR A 33 -14.76 -5.32 -1.21
C THR A 33 -14.29 -6.31 -2.30
N PRO A 34 -14.84 -6.26 -3.52
CA PRO A 34 -14.42 -7.17 -4.57
C PRO A 34 -12.98 -6.82 -5.00
N ALA A 35 -12.02 -7.67 -4.61
CA ALA A 35 -10.63 -7.58 -5.03
C ALA A 35 -10.25 -8.81 -5.85
N SER A 36 -9.67 -8.58 -7.03
CA SER A 36 -9.16 -9.66 -7.89
C SER A 36 -8.02 -10.40 -7.17
N ALA A 37 -7.83 -11.68 -7.51
CA ALA A 37 -6.69 -12.45 -7.00
C ALA A 37 -5.35 -11.80 -7.39
N ALA A 38 -5.29 -11.20 -8.58
CA ALA A 38 -4.13 -10.46 -9.07
C ALA A 38 -3.80 -9.23 -8.21
N LEU A 39 -4.80 -8.42 -7.82
CA LEU A 39 -4.58 -7.26 -6.95
C LEU A 39 -4.09 -7.69 -5.57
N LYS A 40 -4.62 -8.78 -5.03
CA LYS A 40 -4.15 -9.33 -3.74
C LYS A 40 -2.69 -9.77 -3.82
N ALA A 41 -2.33 -10.50 -4.87
CA ALA A 41 -0.95 -10.93 -5.10
C ALA A 41 0.01 -9.74 -5.28
N TYR A 42 -0.42 -8.72 -6.04
CA TYR A 42 0.33 -7.47 -6.22
C TYR A 42 0.54 -6.74 -4.89
N ALA A 43 -0.50 -6.60 -4.05
CA ALA A 43 -0.38 -5.95 -2.75
C ALA A 43 0.60 -6.69 -1.82
N ILE A 44 0.56 -8.03 -1.82
CA ILE A 44 1.52 -8.85 -1.07
C ILE A 44 2.94 -8.63 -1.58
N PHE A 45 3.13 -8.62 -2.91
CA PHE A 45 4.43 -8.34 -3.53
C PHE A 45 4.97 -6.96 -3.12
N GLN A 46 4.15 -5.90 -3.22
CA GLN A 46 4.53 -4.54 -2.81
C GLN A 46 4.92 -4.46 -1.34
N MET A 47 4.12 -5.08 -0.46
CA MET A 47 4.40 -5.14 0.97
C MET A 47 5.72 -5.84 1.27
N LEU A 48 5.97 -7.00 0.66
CA LEU A 48 7.21 -7.76 0.86
C LEU A 48 8.43 -6.99 0.35
N PHE A 49 8.34 -6.37 -0.83
CA PHE A 49 9.45 -5.60 -1.38
C PHE A 49 9.75 -4.36 -0.53
N THR A 50 8.70 -3.65 -0.09
CA THR A 50 8.83 -2.49 0.82
C THR A 50 9.46 -2.90 2.14
N LEU A 51 9.09 -4.07 2.69
CA LEU A 51 9.69 -4.62 3.89
C LEU A 51 11.19 -4.92 3.68
N ILE A 52 11.56 -5.53 2.57
CA ILE A 52 12.97 -5.81 2.22
C ILE A 52 13.77 -4.51 2.11
N LEU A 53 13.24 -3.49 1.42
CA LEU A 53 13.88 -2.18 1.31
C LEU A 53 14.07 -1.52 2.68
N LEU A 54 13.05 -1.60 3.55
CA LEU A 54 13.13 -1.06 4.91
C LEU A 54 14.19 -1.79 5.75
N LEU A 55 14.25 -3.12 5.67
CA LEU A 55 15.29 -3.91 6.35
C LEU A 55 16.69 -3.58 5.82
N PHE A 56 16.85 -3.41 4.51
CA PHE A 56 18.10 -2.96 3.90
C PHE A 56 18.51 -1.57 4.40
N MET A 57 17.58 -0.61 4.47
CA MET A 57 17.84 0.72 5.02
C MET A 57 18.34 0.66 6.47
N PHE A 58 17.77 -0.22 7.30
CA PHE A 58 18.24 -0.41 8.67
C PHE A 58 19.59 -1.12 8.75
N TYR A 59 19.85 -2.07 7.86
CA TYR A 59 21.12 -2.77 7.79
C TYR A 59 22.27 -1.83 7.40
N SER A 60 22.04 -0.97 6.40
CA SER A 60 23.02 0.01 5.89
C SER A 60 22.90 1.39 6.56
N TYR A 61 22.28 1.47 7.74
CA TYR A 61 21.94 2.73 8.39
C TYR A 61 23.15 3.66 8.62
N SER A 62 24.30 3.10 9.02
CA SER A 62 25.53 3.87 9.26
C SER A 62 26.15 4.43 8.00
N ASP A 63 25.95 3.76 6.86
CA ASP A 63 26.72 3.98 5.63
C ASP A 63 26.00 4.97 4.70
N ILE A 64 24.67 5.02 4.76
CA ILE A 64 23.83 5.86 3.90
C ILE A 64 23.91 7.36 4.28
N GLY A 65 24.15 7.66 5.56
CA GLY A 65 24.14 9.02 6.09
C GLY A 65 22.72 9.62 6.27
N PHE A 66 22.64 10.76 6.96
CA PHE A 66 21.35 11.35 7.38
C PHE A 66 20.45 11.75 6.21
N ASP A 67 20.98 12.48 5.23
CA ASP A 67 20.20 12.96 4.08
C ASP A 67 19.71 11.79 3.21
N GLY A 68 20.56 10.77 3.04
CA GLY A 68 20.21 9.55 2.34
C GLY A 68 19.10 8.77 3.04
N LEU A 69 19.16 8.64 4.36
CA LEU A 69 18.13 7.98 5.16
C LEU A 69 16.79 8.72 5.09
N LEU A 70 16.80 10.05 5.13
CA LEU A 70 15.59 10.85 4.99
C LEU A 70 14.94 10.63 3.62
N LEU A 71 15.75 10.63 2.56
CA LEU A 71 15.28 10.38 1.20
C LEU A 71 14.76 8.95 1.03
N PHE A 72 15.50 7.95 1.52
CA PHE A 72 15.09 6.53 1.49
C PHE A 72 13.76 6.34 2.23
N GLY A 73 13.65 6.88 3.44
CA GLY A 73 12.43 6.85 4.25
C GLY A 73 11.25 7.49 3.54
N ALA A 74 11.47 8.61 2.83
CA ALA A 74 10.45 9.24 2.00
C ALA A 74 9.98 8.33 0.85
N TYR A 75 10.89 7.62 0.17
CA TYR A 75 10.53 6.64 -0.86
C TYR A 75 9.67 5.49 -0.31
N VAL A 76 10.07 4.92 0.83
CA VAL A 76 9.31 3.86 1.50
C VAL A 76 7.93 4.37 1.92
N PHE A 77 7.86 5.55 2.53
CA PHE A 77 6.60 6.15 2.98
C PHE A 77 5.64 6.44 1.82
N ILE A 78 6.13 7.12 0.78
CA ILE A 78 5.34 7.40 -0.44
C ILE A 78 4.91 6.08 -1.05
N GLY A 79 5.72 5.02 -0.96
CA GLY A 79 5.33 3.73 -1.50
C GLY A 79 4.27 2.99 -0.74
N ILE A 80 4.33 2.99 0.59
CA ILE A 80 3.23 2.51 1.42
C ILE A 80 1.95 3.26 1.08
N TYR A 81 2.02 4.58 1.01
CA TYR A 81 0.87 5.40 0.64
C TYR A 81 0.35 5.08 -0.78
N GLY A 82 1.22 4.90 -1.76
CA GLY A 82 0.83 4.67 -3.14
C GLY A 82 0.14 3.32 -3.37
N TYR A 83 0.72 2.20 -2.91
CA TYR A 83 0.10 0.90 -3.10
C TYR A 83 -1.16 0.72 -2.23
N THR A 84 -1.24 1.34 -1.05
CA THR A 84 -2.47 1.32 -0.24
C THR A 84 -3.58 2.15 -0.90
N THR A 85 -3.25 3.31 -1.46
CA THR A 85 -4.20 4.11 -2.27
C THR A 85 -4.70 3.34 -3.50
N LEU A 86 -3.85 2.48 -4.10
CA LEU A 86 -4.25 1.57 -5.17
C LEU A 86 -5.20 0.47 -4.69
N MET A 87 -4.98 -0.07 -3.47
CA MET A 87 -5.89 -1.03 -2.84
C MET A 87 -7.27 -0.42 -2.59
N ASP A 88 -7.33 0.87 -2.28
CA ASP A 88 -8.57 1.66 -2.13
C ASP A 88 -9.21 2.04 -3.48
N ARG A 89 -8.62 1.62 -4.62
CA ARG A 89 -9.09 1.89 -5.98
C ARG A 89 -9.19 3.37 -6.33
N ASN A 90 -8.42 4.22 -5.66
CA ASN A 90 -8.40 5.64 -5.96
C ASN A 90 -7.58 5.91 -7.24
N GLY A 91 -8.12 6.73 -8.14
CA GLY A 91 -7.46 7.11 -9.40
C GLY A 91 -6.16 7.90 -9.20
N THR A 92 -5.98 8.55 -8.04
CA THR A 92 -4.73 9.25 -7.70
C THR A 92 -3.54 8.31 -7.52
N ALA A 93 -3.77 7.01 -7.28
CA ALA A 93 -2.72 6.01 -7.08
C ALA A 93 -1.74 5.94 -8.27
N VAL A 94 -2.26 6.05 -9.50
CA VAL A 94 -1.42 5.98 -10.73
C VAL A 94 -0.40 7.10 -10.74
N TRP A 95 -0.82 8.32 -10.39
CA TRP A 95 0.06 9.47 -10.38
C TRP A 95 1.14 9.35 -9.31
N ILE A 96 0.77 8.90 -8.11
CA ILE A 96 1.72 8.72 -7.00
C ILE A 96 2.78 7.67 -7.35
N GLU A 97 2.35 6.50 -7.80
CA GLU A 97 3.24 5.39 -8.15
C GLU A 97 4.10 5.73 -9.38
N ALA A 98 3.54 6.43 -10.37
CA ALA A 98 4.28 6.87 -11.56
C ALA A 98 5.36 7.90 -11.21
N ILE A 99 5.01 8.94 -10.45
CA ILE A 99 5.97 9.96 -10.02
C ILE A 99 7.07 9.33 -9.17
N ARG A 100 6.70 8.51 -8.18
CA ARG A 100 7.67 7.80 -7.33
C ARG A 100 8.57 6.88 -8.16
N GLY A 101 8.00 6.10 -9.07
CA GLY A 101 8.76 5.17 -9.91
C GLY A 101 9.74 5.88 -10.84
N ILE A 102 9.30 6.95 -11.51
CA ILE A 102 10.18 7.76 -12.38
C ILE A 102 11.28 8.44 -11.56
N ALA A 103 10.93 9.03 -10.41
CA ALA A 103 11.90 9.64 -9.52
C ALA A 103 12.92 8.62 -9.01
N GLY A 104 12.49 7.39 -8.66
CA GLY A 104 13.36 6.32 -8.21
C GLY A 104 14.32 5.84 -9.29
N ILE A 105 13.84 5.68 -10.52
CA ILE A 105 14.68 5.32 -11.68
C ILE A 105 15.69 6.45 -11.98
N TRP A 106 15.25 7.70 -11.94
CA TRP A 106 16.13 8.86 -12.12
C TRP A 106 17.20 8.95 -11.03
N LEU A 107 16.82 8.67 -9.78
CA LEU A 107 17.76 8.58 -8.66
C LEU A 107 18.83 7.54 -8.95
N ILE A 108 18.45 6.29 -9.25
CA ILE A 108 19.40 5.21 -9.59
C ILE A 108 20.30 5.60 -10.77
N TRP A 109 19.75 6.26 -11.79
CA TRP A 109 20.54 6.70 -12.94
C TRP A 109 21.56 7.78 -12.59
N SER A 110 21.20 8.71 -11.71
CA SER A 110 22.07 9.83 -11.30
C SER A 110 23.14 9.44 -10.28
N THR A 111 22.81 8.57 -9.32
CA THR A 111 23.75 8.07 -8.30
C THR A 111 24.55 6.86 -8.78
N GLY A 112 24.05 6.15 -9.79
CA GLY A 112 24.63 4.90 -10.31
C GLY A 112 24.37 3.67 -9.44
N ASP A 113 23.70 3.84 -8.30
CA ASP A 113 23.42 2.79 -7.31
C ASP A 113 22.19 3.17 -6.45
N TRP A 114 21.58 2.20 -5.80
CA TRP A 114 20.51 2.41 -4.83
C TRP A 114 21.06 2.36 -3.40
N PHE A 115 21.51 3.51 -2.89
CA PHE A 115 21.97 3.71 -1.51
C PHE A 115 23.02 2.68 -1.02
N GLY A 116 23.91 2.23 -1.90
CA GLY A 116 24.97 1.27 -1.55
C GLY A 116 24.60 -0.20 -1.77
N ILE A 117 23.41 -0.52 -2.31
CA ILE A 117 22.94 -1.91 -2.41
C ILE A 117 23.86 -2.78 -3.28
N ASP A 118 24.52 -2.20 -4.29
CA ASP A 118 25.39 -2.92 -5.20
C ASP A 118 26.63 -3.51 -4.51
N THR A 119 26.97 -3.01 -3.31
CA THR A 119 28.06 -3.57 -2.48
C THR A 119 27.68 -4.90 -1.82
N LEU A 120 26.40 -5.11 -1.52
CA LEU A 120 25.88 -6.35 -0.90
C LEU A 120 25.45 -7.36 -1.95
N LEU A 121 24.78 -6.89 -2.99
CA LEU A 121 24.28 -7.70 -4.07
C LEU A 121 24.71 -7.08 -5.40
N PRO A 122 25.61 -7.71 -6.15
CA PRO A 122 25.99 -7.22 -7.47
C PRO A 122 24.73 -6.99 -8.32
N GLN A 123 24.58 -5.79 -8.88
CA GLN A 123 23.41 -5.38 -9.68
C GLN A 123 22.09 -5.29 -8.89
N GLY A 124 22.15 -5.08 -7.58
CA GLY A 124 20.97 -4.84 -6.73
C GLY A 124 20.19 -3.60 -7.15
N SER A 125 20.89 -2.54 -7.59
CA SER A 125 20.30 -1.31 -8.11
C SER A 125 19.40 -1.57 -9.33
N LEU A 126 19.79 -2.51 -10.20
CA LEU A 126 18.97 -2.96 -11.34
C LEU A 126 17.67 -3.62 -10.88
N LEU A 127 17.72 -4.47 -9.84
CA LEU A 127 16.52 -5.12 -9.29
C LEU A 127 15.55 -4.08 -8.72
N VAL A 128 16.05 -3.06 -8.03
CA VAL A 128 15.21 -1.96 -7.53
C VAL A 128 14.61 -1.15 -8.69
N GLY A 129 15.38 -0.92 -9.75
CA GLY A 129 14.87 -0.31 -10.99
C GLY A 129 13.75 -1.11 -11.65
N VAL A 130 13.91 -2.44 -11.76
CA VAL A 130 12.88 -3.35 -12.27
C VAL A 130 11.63 -3.31 -11.39
N TYR A 131 11.81 -3.28 -10.06
CA TYR A 131 10.70 -3.11 -9.14
C TYR A 131 9.94 -1.80 -9.41
N PHE A 132 10.62 -0.67 -9.59
CA PHE A 132 9.95 0.58 -9.92
C PHE A 132 9.17 0.50 -11.24
N LEU A 133 9.72 -0.16 -12.27
CA LEU A 133 8.98 -0.40 -13.51
C LEU A 133 7.72 -1.24 -13.28
N ILE A 134 7.81 -2.33 -12.51
CA ILE A 134 6.66 -3.16 -12.13
C ILE A 134 5.62 -2.32 -11.38
N THR A 135 6.05 -1.40 -10.51
CA THR A 135 5.12 -0.54 -9.76
C THR A 135 4.34 0.41 -10.66
N ILE A 136 4.99 1.01 -11.65
CA ILE A 136 4.35 1.90 -12.63
C ILE A 136 3.34 1.11 -13.47
N LEU A 137 3.76 -0.03 -14.02
CA LEU A 137 2.90 -0.88 -14.86
C LEU A 137 1.73 -1.46 -14.06
N GLY A 138 1.98 -1.89 -12.82
CA GLY A 138 0.97 -2.38 -11.90
C GLY A 138 -0.07 -1.33 -11.57
N ALA A 139 0.36 -0.10 -11.26
CA ALA A 139 -0.56 1.01 -10.99
C ALA A 139 -1.48 1.28 -12.19
N ILE A 140 -0.92 1.36 -13.41
CA ILE A 140 -1.71 1.56 -14.64
C ILE A 140 -2.70 0.39 -14.84
N TYR A 141 -2.22 -0.85 -14.75
CA TYR A 141 -3.04 -2.03 -14.98
C TYR A 141 -4.20 -2.14 -13.99
N PHE A 142 -3.93 -2.01 -12.68
CA PHE A 142 -4.96 -2.18 -11.65
C PHE A 142 -5.94 -1.00 -11.57
N THR A 143 -5.53 0.19 -11.99
CA THR A 143 -6.43 1.35 -12.03
C THR A 143 -7.32 1.35 -13.26
N TYR A 144 -6.85 0.94 -14.44
CA TYR A 144 -7.65 1.05 -15.68
C TYR A 144 -8.28 -0.27 -16.14
N VAL A 145 -7.58 -1.40 -15.99
CA VAL A 145 -8.01 -2.69 -16.54
C VAL A 145 -8.81 -3.50 -15.51
N ASP A 146 -8.25 -3.68 -14.31
CA ASP A 146 -8.82 -4.52 -13.26
C ASP A 146 -9.96 -3.85 -12.46
N ARG A 147 -10.67 -2.86 -13.01
CA ARG A 147 -11.79 -2.23 -12.29
C ARG A 147 -13.00 -3.16 -12.22
N PRO A 148 -13.53 -3.48 -11.03
CA PRO A 148 -14.74 -4.28 -10.91
C PRO A 148 -15.92 -3.54 -11.56
N ALA A 149 -16.76 -4.29 -12.28
CA ALA A 149 -17.89 -3.75 -13.06
C ALA A 149 -18.83 -2.86 -12.22
N VAL A 150 -18.96 -3.14 -10.92
CA VAL A 150 -19.81 -2.38 -9.98
C VAL A 150 -19.34 -0.92 -9.80
N LEU A 151 -18.04 -0.64 -9.97
CA LEU A 151 -17.50 0.73 -9.87
C LEU A 151 -17.44 1.46 -11.21
N LYS A 152 -17.66 0.77 -12.34
CA LYS A 152 -17.70 1.41 -13.67
C LYS A 152 -19.01 2.18 -13.90
N THR A 153 -20.08 1.85 -13.18
CA THR A 153 -21.41 2.46 -13.29
C THR A 153 -21.62 3.70 -12.40
N ALA A 154 -20.63 4.04 -11.57
CA ALA A 154 -20.71 5.14 -10.60
C ALA A 154 -19.97 6.42 -11.06
N LEU A 155 -19.49 6.45 -12.29
CA LEU A 155 -18.91 7.59 -13.00
C LEU A 155 -19.74 7.85 -14.27
#